data_AF-A0A1F2P4A1-F1
#
_entry.id   AF-A0A1F2P4A1-F1
#
_cell.length_a   1.000
_cell.length_b   1.000
_cell.length_c   1.000
_cell.angle_alpha   90.00
_cell.angle_beta   90.00
_cell.angle_gamma   90.00
#
_symmetry.space_group_name_H-M   'P 1'
#
loop_
_entity.id
_entity.type
_entity.pdbx_description
1 polymer ?
#
loop_
_entity_poly.entity_id
_entity_poly.type
_entity_poly.pdbx_seq_one_letter_code
_entity_poly.pdbx_strand_id
1 'polypeptide(L)' 'MEGVKTRSIGTVHSKLFIKDDKEIIISSKNLTTGKDRDTGVWSNDEEVIRHALRFVESLEG' A
#
# COMPACT_ATOMS: atom_id res chain seq x y z
N MET A 1 25.48 26.03 7.99
CA MET A 1 24.12 25.67 7.55
C MET A 1 24.20 24.30 6.92
N GLU A 2 23.84 23.25 7.64
CA GLU A 2 23.77 21.90 7.06
C GLU A 2 22.52 21.82 6.19
N GLY A 3 22.70 21.54 4.90
CA GLY A 3 21.61 21.35 3.97
C GLY A 3 20.80 20.12 4.37
N VAL A 4 19.50 20.31 4.61
CA VAL A 4 18.55 19.23 4.84
C VAL A 4 18.56 18.34 3.58
N LYS A 5 19.11 17.13 3.70
CA LYS A 5 19.02 16.11 2.65
C LYS A 5 17.56 15.66 2.55
N THR A 6 16.83 16.20 1.58
CA THR A 6 15.54 15.67 1.14
C THR A 6 15.74 14.24 0.68
N ARG A 7 15.33 13.25 1.47
CA ARG A 7 15.24 11.86 1.00
C ARG A 7 14.06 11.79 0.04
N SER A 8 14.33 11.74 -1.26
CA SER A 8 13.28 11.35 -2.21
C SER A 8 12.95 9.88 -1.99
N ILE A 9 11.80 9.61 -1.37
CA ILE A 9 11.22 8.26 -1.37
C ILE A 9 10.53 8.12 -2.73
N GLY A 10 11.31 7.78 -3.76
CA GLY A 10 10.87 7.78 -5.16
C GLY A 10 10.29 6.46 -5.66
N THR A 11 9.89 5.54 -4.78
CA THR A 11 9.47 4.19 -5.20
C THR A 11 8.25 3.72 -4.42
N VAL A 12 7.18 3.39 -5.14
CA VAL A 12 6.01 2.70 -4.58
C VAL A 12 6.42 1.28 -4.18
N HIS A 13 6.37 0.99 -2.88
CA HIS A 13 6.69 -0.34 -2.34
C HIS A 13 5.48 -1.05 -1.73
N SER A 14 4.33 -0.39 -1.63
CA SER A 14 3.10 -0.98 -1.07
C SER A 14 2.61 -2.17 -1.90
N LYS A 15 2.03 -3.18 -1.24
CA LYS A 15 1.27 -4.26 -1.89
C LYS A 15 -0.10 -4.28 -1.26
N LEU A 16 -1.06 -3.81 -2.04
CA LEU A 16 -2.39 -3.46 -1.59
C LEU A 16 -3.38 -3.91 -2.65
N PHE A 17 -4.48 -4.52 -2.21
CA PHE A 17 -5.57 -4.96 -3.07
C PHE A 17 -6.87 -4.46 -2.48
N ILE A 18 -7.67 -3.79 -3.30
CA ILE A 18 -9.03 -3.40 -2.95
C ILE A 18 -9.95 -4.18 -3.87
N LYS A 19 -10.95 -4.85 -3.30
CA LYS A 19 -11.90 -5.66 -4.05
C LYS A 19 -13.30 -5.11 -3.84
N ASP A 20 -13.95 -4.78 -4.95
CA ASP A 20 -15.33 -4.29 -5.03
C ASP A 20 -15.64 -3.12 -4.07
N ASP A 21 -14.62 -2.32 -3.72
CA ASP A 21 -14.65 -1.26 -2.69
C ASP A 21 -15.18 -1.69 -1.32
N LYS A 22 -15.10 -2.99 -1.00
CA LYS A 22 -15.67 -3.60 0.21
C LYS A 22 -14.66 -4.36 1.05
N GLU A 23 -13.55 -4.75 0.46
CA GLU A 23 -12.51 -5.53 1.14
C GLU A 23 -11.15 -5.01 0.73
N ILE A 24 -10.20 -5.04 1.68
CA ILE A 24 -8.82 -4.67 1.45
C ILE A 24 -7.85 -5.71 2.01
N ILE A 25 -6.79 -5.97 1.26
CA ILE A 25 -5.62 -6.72 1.72
C ILE A 25 -4.40 -5.81 1.65
N ILE A 26 -3.70 -5.65 2.76
CA ILE A 26 -2.39 -4.99 2.83
C ILE A 26 -1.37 -6.04 3.24
N SER A 27 -0.34 -6.27 2.43
CA SER A 27 0.59 -7.38 2.64
C SER A 27 2.06 -7.00 2.41
N SER A 28 2.97 -7.76 3.02
CA SER A 28 4.39 -7.78 2.62
C SER A 28 4.60 -8.53 1.30
N LYS A 29 3.62 -9.35 0.87
CA LYS A 29 3.73 -10.22 -0.29
C LYS A 29 3.81 -9.44 -1.59
N ASN A 30 4.93 -9.58 -2.31
CA ASN A 30 4.98 -9.22 -3.73
C ASN A 30 4.06 -10.14 -4.55
N LEU A 31 3.44 -9.59 -5.60
CA LEU A 31 2.67 -10.32 -6.61
C LEU A 31 3.56 -11.17 -7.53
N THR A 32 4.33 -12.09 -6.93
CA THR A 32 5.23 -12.99 -7.62
C THR A 32 5.02 -14.40 -7.10
N THR A 33 5.47 -15.40 -7.86
CA THR A 33 5.36 -16.82 -7.54
C THR A 33 6.33 -17.29 -6.43
N GLY A 34 7.02 -16.36 -5.76
CA GLY A 34 7.96 -16.66 -4.69
C GLY A 34 7.30 -17.34 -3.49
N LYS A 35 8.05 -18.20 -2.80
CA LYS A 35 7.58 -18.94 -1.61
C LYS A 35 8.03 -18.32 -0.29
N ASP A 36 8.29 -17.01 -0.31
CA ASP A 36 8.69 -16.28 0.89
C ASP A 36 7.62 -16.35 1.97
N ARG A 37 8.07 -16.27 3.22
CA ARG A 37 7.15 -16.12 4.36
C ARG A 37 6.71 -14.67 4.41
N ASP A 38 5.44 -14.47 4.14
CA ASP A 38 4.83 -13.14 4.08
C ASP A 38 3.76 -12.98 5.16
N THR A 39 3.51 -11.73 5.53
CA THR A 39 2.42 -11.35 6.42
C THR A 39 1.43 -10.45 5.69
N GLY A 40 0.19 -10.44 6.15
CA GLY A 40 -0.82 -9.57 5.59
C GLY A 40 -1.96 -9.37 6.57
N VAL A 41 -2.64 -8.24 6.39
CA VAL A 41 -3.86 -7.90 7.10
C VAL A 41 -4.96 -7.79 6.06
N TRP A 42 -6.06 -8.48 6.32
CA TRP A 42 -7.31 -8.32 5.60
C TRP A 42 -8.26 -7.51 6.46
N SER A 43 -9.04 -6.63 5.84
CA SER A 43 -10.07 -5.84 6.50
C SER A 43 -11.25 -5.60 5.57
N ASN A 44 -12.44 -5.47 6.15
CA ASN A 44 -13.66 -4.96 5.52
C ASN A 44 -14.16 -3.67 6.18
N ASP A 45 -13.29 -3.02 6.97
CA ASP A 45 -13.59 -1.74 7.60
C ASP A 45 -13.64 -0.61 6.56
N GLU A 46 -14.79 0.06 6.49
CA GLU A 46 -15.06 1.11 5.50
C GLU A 46 -14.10 2.29 5.61
N GLU A 47 -13.63 2.63 6.81
CA GLU A 47 -12.70 3.75 7.00
C GLU A 47 -11.32 3.40 6.46
N VAL A 48 -10.86 2.16 6.70
CA VAL A 48 -9.60 1.64 6.16
C VAL A 48 -9.63 1.62 4.64
N ILE A 49 -10.73 1.13 4.04
CA ILE A 49 -10.90 1.08 2.58
C ILE A 49 -10.91 2.49 1.99
N ARG A 50 -11.66 3.42 2.60
CA ARG A 50 -11.70 4.83 2.15
C ARG A 50 -10.33 5.50 2.20
N HIS A 51 -9.53 5.25 3.23
CA HIS A 51 -8.17 5.78 3.32
C HIS A 51 -7.23 5.16 2.28
N ALA A 52 -7.37 3.86 2.00
CA ALA A 52 -6.59 3.19 0.97
C ALA A 52 -6.92 3.69 -0.44
N LEU A 53 -8.21 3.90 -0.76
CA LEU A 53 -8.63 4.48 -2.04
C LEU A 53 -8.00 5.86 -2.27
N ARG A 54 -8.09 6.75 -1.27
CA ARG A 54 -7.44 8.07 -1.33
C ARG A 54 -5.92 8.00 -1.53
N PHE A 55 -5.27 7.02 -0.90
CA PHE A 55 -3.85 6.79 -1.11
C PHE A 55 -3.58 6.39 -2.57
N VAL A 56 -4.34 5.45 -3.13
CA VAL A 56 -4.20 5.02 -4.52
C VAL A 56 -4.44 6.18 -5.49
N GLU A 57 -5.52 6.95 -5.31
CA GLU A 57 -5.82 8.15 -6.12
C GLU A 57 -4.67 9.16 -6.09
N SER A 58 -4.04 9.36 -4.92
CA SER A 58 -2.89 10.29 -4.78
C SER A 58 -1.65 9.86 -5.56
N LEU A 59 -1.55 8.58 -5.97
CA LEU A 59 -0.46 8.08 -6.80
C LEU A 59 -0.68 8.35 -8.29
N GLU A 60 -1.92 8.57 -8.72
CA GLU A 60 -2.28 8.75 -10.13
C GLU A 60 -2.11 10.20 -10.63
N GLY A 61 -2.09 11.19 -9.72
CA GLY A 61 -1.85 12.60 -10.02
C GLY A 61 -3.11 13.45 -10.07
#